data_AF-A0A5B8VM98-F1
#
_entry.id   AF-A0A5B8VM98-F1
#
_cell.length_a   1.000
_cell.length_b   1.000
_cell.length_c   1.000
_cell.angle_alpha   90.00
_cell.angle_beta   90.00
_cell.angle_gamma   90.00
#
_symmetry.space_group_name_H-M   'P 1'
#
loop_
_entity.id
_entity.type
_entity.pdbx_description
1 polymer ?
#
loop_
_entity_poly.entity_id
_entity_poly.type
_entity_poly.pdbx_seq_one_letter_code
_entity_poly.pdbx_strand_id
1 'polypeptide(L)'
;MIINKFYLVMILGLLFGFQLNAQVRLDEINHGSSGNKPIWKVYIHSEFEDFQELKLYRDKSFHYQYTIGLLSKFFKGKWEVRDSLLILVNDIDRKGIPTKIKYEKNDFEDTTGMIRKFNKGPFLMPRNKKGELFWGSEILINNDSIRYSPFFDSIFGGNPRKIERIKVNYVGEFFPGWLNVKEKRGYKILPVGQIPFLLSGYDAIKIMKFRISGTSLIEID
;
A
#
# COMPACT_ATOMS: atom_id res chain seq x y z
N MET A 1 -21.98 -38.57 -16.06
CA MET A 1 -20.92 -37.63 -16.47
C MET A 1 -20.17 -37.20 -15.22
N ILE A 2 -19.15 -37.99 -14.86
CA ILE A 2 -18.32 -37.83 -13.66
C ILE A 2 -16.91 -37.68 -14.21
N ILE A 3 -16.32 -36.49 -14.12
CA ILE A 3 -14.94 -36.27 -14.58
C ILE A 3 -14.02 -36.77 -13.47
N ASN A 4 -13.30 -37.82 -13.82
CA ASN A 4 -12.44 -38.60 -12.97
C ASN A 4 -11.02 -37.99 -12.96
N LYS A 5 -10.36 -38.18 -11.81
CA LYS A 5 -9.01 -37.74 -11.47
C LYS A 5 -7.92 -38.50 -12.26
N PHE A 6 -6.70 -37.94 -12.21
CA PHE A 6 -5.36 -38.52 -12.41
C PHE A 6 -4.58 -38.16 -13.70
N TYR A 7 -3.37 -37.61 -13.49
CA TYR A 7 -2.03 -37.82 -14.10
C TYR A 7 -1.16 -36.59 -13.72
N LEU A 8 -0.36 -36.58 -12.63
CA LEU A 8 0.98 -37.19 -12.39
C LEU A 8 2.04 -36.73 -13.44
N VAL A 9 2.69 -35.57 -13.24
CA VAL A 9 4.01 -35.27 -12.59
C VAL A 9 5.24 -35.54 -13.46
N MET A 10 6.00 -34.46 -13.74
CA MET A 10 7.47 -34.30 -13.84
C MET A 10 7.72 -32.86 -14.37
N ILE A 11 8.55 -31.94 -13.85
CA ILE A 11 9.84 -31.97 -13.15
C ILE A 11 10.07 -30.59 -12.43
N LEU A 12 10.92 -30.63 -11.39
CA LEU A 12 11.64 -29.59 -10.58
C LEU A 12 11.83 -28.17 -11.19
N GLY A 13 12.06 -27.07 -10.46
CA GLY A 13 12.49 -26.79 -9.07
C GLY A 13 13.20 -25.42 -9.04
N LEU A 14 13.40 -24.84 -7.84
CA LEU A 14 14.09 -23.56 -7.50
C LEU A 14 13.17 -22.32 -7.66
N LEU A 15 12.63 -21.72 -6.60
CA LEU A 15 13.33 -21.04 -5.50
C LEU A 15 12.64 -21.26 -4.15
N PHE A 16 13.43 -21.37 -3.09
CA PHE A 16 13.09 -21.69 -1.68
C PHE A 16 12.98 -23.19 -1.33
N GLY A 17 14.14 -23.77 -0.99
CA GLY A 17 14.30 -25.07 -0.36
C GLY A 17 13.87 -25.09 1.12
N PHE A 18 12.60 -24.78 1.39
CA PHE A 18 11.91 -25.18 2.61
C PHE A 18 10.61 -25.89 2.24
N GLN A 19 10.71 -27.20 2.04
CA GLN A 19 9.55 -28.08 2.23
C GLN A 19 9.31 -28.20 3.74
N LEU A 20 8.52 -27.29 4.30
CA LEU A 20 7.92 -27.46 5.62
C LEU A 20 6.44 -27.14 5.49
N ASN A 21 5.64 -28.21 5.29
CA ASN A 21 4.21 -28.31 5.58
C ASN A 21 3.34 -27.04 5.38
N ALA A 22 3.58 -26.26 4.33
CA ALA A 22 2.70 -25.17 3.97
C ALA A 22 1.36 -25.76 3.49
N GLN A 23 0.38 -25.79 4.38
CA GLN A 23 -0.96 -26.27 4.06
C GLN A 23 -1.69 -25.21 3.24
N VAL A 24 -1.48 -25.23 1.93
CA VAL A 24 -2.19 -24.36 0.99
C VAL A 24 -3.65 -24.80 0.93
N ARG A 25 -4.50 -24.13 1.71
CA ARG A 25 -5.94 -24.36 1.72
C ARG A 25 -6.63 -23.32 0.85
N LEU A 26 -7.17 -23.77 -0.29
CA LEU A 26 -8.01 -22.97 -1.16
C LEU A 26 -9.47 -23.18 -0.75
N ASP A 27 -9.99 -22.28 0.08
CA ASP A 27 -11.41 -22.31 0.45
C ASP A 27 -12.21 -21.47 -0.56
N GLU A 28 -13.02 -22.13 -1.39
CA GLU A 28 -14.04 -21.46 -2.20
C GLU A 28 -15.22 -21.08 -1.27
N ILE A 29 -15.38 -19.79 -1.01
CA ILE A 29 -16.43 -19.32 -0.10
C ILE A 29 -17.72 -19.05 -0.90
N ASN A 30 -18.57 -20.07 -1.00
CA ASN A 30 -19.90 -19.96 -1.60
C ASN A 30 -20.97 -19.68 -0.54
N HIS A 31 -21.27 -18.40 -0.28
CA HIS A 31 -22.47 -18.02 0.47
C HIS A 31 -23.18 -16.80 -0.12
N GLY A 32 -24.52 -16.82 0.02
CA GLY A 32 -25.48 -15.83 -0.48
C GLY A 32 -25.21 -14.39 -0.03
N SER A 33 -25.80 -13.49 -0.81
CA SER A 33 -25.66 -12.03 -0.84
C SER A 33 -25.54 -11.31 0.51
N SER A 34 -24.39 -10.67 0.74
CA SER A 34 -24.22 -9.20 0.84
C SER A 34 -22.83 -8.87 1.44
N GLY A 35 -22.06 -8.05 0.74
CA GLY A 35 -20.70 -7.62 1.13
C GLY A 35 -19.60 -8.09 0.18
N ASN A 36 -18.52 -7.29 0.09
CA ASN A 36 -17.31 -7.58 -0.70
C ASN A 36 -16.48 -8.69 -0.04
N LYS A 37 -17.02 -9.90 0.03
CA LYS A 37 -16.36 -11.08 0.62
C LYS A 37 -15.38 -11.69 -0.38
N PRO A 38 -14.22 -12.19 0.07
CA PRO A 38 -13.28 -12.85 -0.82
C PRO A 38 -13.88 -14.15 -1.37
N ILE A 39 -13.67 -14.40 -2.67
CA ILE A 39 -14.07 -15.65 -3.33
C ILE A 39 -13.05 -16.74 -3.07
N TRP A 40 -11.77 -16.40 -3.10
CA TRP A 40 -10.66 -17.32 -2.90
C TRP A 40 -9.78 -16.77 -1.78
N LYS A 41 -9.38 -17.65 -0.89
CA LYS A 41 -8.37 -17.40 0.13
C LYS A 41 -7.29 -18.45 0.01
N VAL A 42 -6.04 -18.02 0.09
CA VAL A 42 -4.87 -18.90 0.09
C VAL A 42 -4.05 -18.56 1.33
N TYR A 43 -3.77 -19.57 2.13
CA TYR A 43 -2.97 -19.47 3.34
C TYR A 43 -1.69 -20.27 3.19
N ILE A 44 -0.56 -19.67 3.52
CA ILE A 44 0.74 -20.34 3.61
C ILE A 44 1.26 -20.06 5.02
N HIS A 45 1.33 -21.11 5.83
CA HIS A 45 1.90 -21.06 7.18
C HIS A 45 3.25 -21.78 7.15
N SER A 46 4.29 -21.15 7.71
CA SER A 46 5.56 -21.83 8.04
C SER A 46 5.60 -22.12 9.54
N GLU A 47 6.48 -23.04 9.95
CA GLU A 47 6.66 -23.42 11.36
C GLU A 47 7.26 -22.29 12.24
N PHE A 48 7.64 -21.15 11.66
CA PHE A 48 8.43 -20.08 12.31
C PHE A 48 7.77 -18.70 12.28
N GLU A 49 6.47 -18.63 12.58
CA GLU A 49 5.67 -17.38 12.59
C GLU A 49 5.53 -16.66 11.24
N ASP A 50 6.11 -17.21 10.16
CA ASP A 50 5.90 -16.66 8.83
C ASP A 50 4.51 -17.06 8.33
N PHE A 51 3.82 -16.06 7.82
CA PHE A 51 2.44 -16.19 7.37
C PHE A 51 2.26 -15.46 6.07
N GLN A 52 1.63 -16.08 5.08
CA GLN A 52 1.19 -15.42 3.86
C GLN A 52 -0.29 -15.69 3.64
N GLU A 53 -1.03 -14.64 3.28
CA GLU A 53 -2.46 -14.70 3.00
C GLU A 53 -2.76 -13.93 1.72
N LEU A 54 -3.30 -14.63 0.72
CA LEU A 54 -3.88 -14.02 -0.48
C LEU A 54 -5.40 -14.12 -0.43
N LYS A 55 -6.08 -12.98 -0.53
CA LYS A 55 -7.53 -12.86 -0.66
C LYS A 55 -7.86 -12.27 -2.03
N LEU A 56 -8.64 -13.00 -2.83
CA LEU A 56 -9.18 -12.53 -4.11
C LEU A 56 -10.67 -12.22 -3.95
N TYR A 57 -11.11 -11.06 -4.43
CA TYR A 57 -12.50 -10.59 -4.29
C TYR A 57 -13.26 -10.63 -5.63
N ARG A 58 -14.60 -10.64 -5.56
CA ARG A 58 -15.49 -10.68 -6.76
C ARG A 58 -15.31 -9.47 -7.67
N ASP A 59 -15.05 -8.30 -7.09
CA ASP A 59 -14.81 -7.04 -7.79
C ASP A 59 -13.42 -6.94 -8.46
N LYS A 60 -12.76 -8.08 -8.61
CA LYS A 60 -11.41 -8.23 -9.14
C LYS A 60 -10.33 -7.52 -8.34
N SER A 61 -10.59 -7.12 -7.08
CA SER A 61 -9.55 -6.66 -6.17
C SER A 61 -8.87 -7.82 -5.46
N PHE A 62 -7.62 -7.62 -5.02
CA PHE A 62 -6.92 -8.56 -4.14
C PHE A 62 -6.33 -7.86 -2.92
N HIS A 63 -6.09 -8.64 -1.88
CA HIS A 63 -5.24 -8.29 -0.75
C HIS A 63 -4.27 -9.43 -0.51
N TYR A 64 -2.97 -9.14 -0.56
CA TYR A 64 -1.93 -10.10 -0.23
C TYR A 64 -1.16 -9.57 0.97
N GLN A 65 -1.07 -10.35 2.04
CA GLN A 65 -0.32 -9.98 3.25
C GLN A 65 0.72 -11.07 3.49
N TYR A 66 1.92 -10.66 3.88
CA TYR A 66 2.92 -11.59 4.36
C TYR A 66 3.65 -11.05 5.58
N THR A 67 4.01 -11.94 6.50
CA THR A 67 4.79 -11.65 7.69
C THR A 67 6.01 -12.57 7.68
N ILE A 68 7.20 -12.00 7.88
CA ILE A 68 8.45 -12.74 8.08
C ILE A 68 9.09 -12.22 9.37
N GLY A 69 9.12 -13.06 10.41
CA GLY A 69 9.46 -12.62 11.77
C GLY A 69 8.63 -11.40 12.22
N LEU A 70 9.30 -10.29 12.60
CA LEU A 70 8.65 -9.04 13.04
C LEU A 70 8.19 -8.12 11.89
N LEU A 71 8.50 -8.46 10.64
CA LEU A 71 8.18 -7.63 9.49
C LEU A 71 6.86 -8.10 8.87
N SER A 72 5.82 -7.26 8.93
CA SER A 72 4.58 -7.49 8.20
C SER A 72 4.47 -6.51 7.03
N LYS A 73 4.21 -7.05 5.84
CA LYS A 73 3.95 -6.29 4.64
C LYS A 73 2.66 -6.72 3.95
N PHE A 74 2.11 -5.83 3.14
CA PHE A 74 0.92 -6.12 2.36
C PHE A 74 0.92 -5.44 0.98
N PHE A 75 0.11 -5.98 0.10
CA PHE A 75 -0.12 -5.55 -1.27
C PHE A 75 -1.62 -5.52 -1.54
N LYS A 76 -2.03 -4.61 -2.41
CA LYS A 76 -3.42 -4.42 -2.83
C LYS A 76 -3.45 -3.98 -4.27
N GLY A 77 -4.41 -4.50 -5.00
CA GLY A 77 -4.45 -4.30 -6.42
C GLY A 77 -5.62 -4.98 -7.11
N LYS A 78 -5.45 -5.20 -8.40
CA LYS A 78 -6.37 -5.97 -9.26
C LYS A 78 -5.80 -7.32 -9.61
N TRP A 79 -6.67 -8.30 -9.82
CA TRP A 79 -6.27 -9.63 -10.27
C TRP A 79 -7.05 -10.06 -11.50
N GLU A 80 -6.40 -10.86 -12.33
CA GLU A 80 -7.01 -11.56 -13.46
C GLU A 80 -6.41 -12.95 -13.63
N VAL A 81 -7.11 -13.80 -14.37
CA VAL A 81 -6.59 -15.11 -14.77
C VAL A 81 -6.47 -15.11 -16.29
N ARG A 82 -5.27 -15.40 -16.79
CA ARG A 82 -4.96 -15.48 -18.21
C ARG A 82 -4.02 -16.65 -18.46
N ASP A 83 -4.34 -17.51 -19.42
CA ASP A 83 -3.50 -18.64 -19.83
C ASP A 83 -3.04 -19.52 -18.64
N SER A 84 -3.96 -19.81 -17.70
CA SER A 84 -3.71 -20.56 -16.45
C SER A 84 -2.75 -19.87 -15.45
N LEU A 85 -2.49 -18.57 -15.65
CA LEU A 85 -1.75 -17.72 -14.72
C LEU A 85 -2.70 -16.82 -13.96
N LEU A 86 -2.54 -16.75 -12.64
CA LEU A 86 -3.07 -15.69 -11.81
C LEU A 86 -2.11 -14.51 -11.84
N ILE A 87 -2.59 -13.37 -12.35
CA ILE A 87 -1.81 -12.14 -12.46
C ILE A 87 -2.35 -11.17 -11.42
N LEU A 88 -1.49 -10.69 -10.52
CA LEU A 88 -1.78 -9.67 -9.53
C LEU A 88 -1.08 -8.37 -9.94
N VAL A 89 -1.83 -7.28 -10.11
CA VAL A 89 -1.33 -5.97 -10.50
C VAL A 89 -1.58 -5.00 -9.36
N ASN A 90 -0.52 -4.46 -8.76
CA ASN A 90 -0.68 -3.55 -7.62
C ASN A 90 -1.30 -2.20 -8.03
N ASP A 91 -2.13 -1.65 -7.14
CA ASP A 91 -2.83 -0.38 -7.36
C ASP A 91 -1.88 0.84 -7.33
N ILE A 92 -0.71 0.70 -6.71
CA ILE A 92 0.17 1.82 -6.38
C ILE A 92 1.63 1.50 -6.72
N ASP A 93 2.29 2.46 -7.38
CA ASP A 93 3.75 2.55 -7.56
C ASP A 93 4.35 3.49 -6.50
N ARG A 94 5.57 3.20 -6.02
CA ARG A 94 6.40 4.11 -5.20
C ARG A 94 6.47 5.52 -5.77
N LYS A 95 6.54 5.69 -7.09
CA LYS A 95 6.72 7.02 -7.71
C LYS A 95 5.42 7.68 -8.18
N GLY A 96 4.27 7.08 -7.88
CA GLY A 96 2.99 7.43 -8.49
C GLY A 96 1.85 7.61 -7.50
N ILE A 97 2.10 7.95 -6.22
CA ILE A 97 1.00 8.16 -5.27
C ILE A 97 0.10 9.31 -5.76
N PRO A 98 -1.20 9.09 -6.01
CA PRO A 98 -2.10 10.17 -6.37
C PRO A 98 -2.32 11.06 -5.14
N THR A 99 -1.88 12.31 -5.20
CA THR A 99 -2.00 13.26 -4.08
C THR A 99 -2.65 14.56 -4.53
N LYS A 100 -3.54 15.11 -3.69
CA LYS A 100 -4.16 16.42 -3.89
C LYS A 100 -3.77 17.38 -2.78
N ILE A 101 -3.72 18.67 -3.10
CA ILE A 101 -3.54 19.73 -2.10
C ILE A 101 -4.91 20.27 -1.70
N LYS A 102 -5.16 20.32 -0.40
CA LYS A 102 -6.23 21.10 0.22
C LYS A 102 -5.64 22.29 0.95
N TYR A 103 -6.47 23.29 1.21
CA TYR A 103 -6.11 24.49 1.95
C TYR A 103 -7.05 24.60 3.14
N GLU A 104 -6.50 24.55 4.34
CA GLU A 104 -7.26 24.63 5.60
C GLU A 104 -6.93 25.95 6.28
N LYS A 105 -7.90 26.57 6.95
CA LYS A 105 -7.64 27.82 7.67
C LYS A 105 -6.65 27.59 8.81
N ASN A 106 -5.91 28.64 9.18
CA ASN A 106 -4.84 28.56 10.19
C ASN A 106 -5.31 28.10 11.58
N ASP A 107 -6.59 28.27 11.88
CA ASP A 107 -7.30 27.87 13.10
C ASP A 107 -7.81 26.42 13.07
N PHE A 108 -7.36 25.60 12.12
CA PHE A 108 -7.70 24.17 12.07
C PHE A 108 -7.32 23.48 13.39
N GLU A 109 -8.32 23.20 14.22
CA GLU A 109 -8.21 22.35 15.40
C GLU A 109 -8.26 20.89 14.96
N ASP A 110 -7.13 20.20 15.11
CA ASP A 110 -7.14 18.75 14.97
C ASP A 110 -7.83 18.14 16.19
N THR A 111 -8.88 17.35 15.93
CA THR A 111 -9.70 16.67 16.95
C THR A 111 -8.93 15.63 17.76
N THR A 112 -7.72 15.25 17.34
CA THR A 112 -6.88 14.30 18.07
C THR A 112 -6.12 14.91 19.26
N GLY A 113 -6.06 16.25 19.38
CA GLY A 113 -5.32 16.95 20.43
C GLY A 113 -3.79 16.83 20.38
N MET A 114 -3.24 15.83 19.66
CA MET A 114 -1.80 15.59 19.53
C MET A 114 -1.10 16.59 18.59
N ILE A 115 -1.78 17.07 17.55
CA ILE A 115 -1.18 17.97 16.53
C ILE A 115 -1.17 19.44 16.96
N ARG A 116 -1.91 19.82 18.02
CA ARG A 116 -2.02 21.23 18.47
C ARG A 116 -0.67 21.89 18.77
N LYS A 117 0.38 21.11 19.11
CA LYS A 117 1.73 21.60 19.40
C LYS A 117 2.63 21.77 18.15
N PHE A 118 2.32 21.14 17.02
CA PHE A 118 3.22 21.02 15.85
C PHE A 118 2.64 21.66 14.60
N ASN A 119 1.93 22.77 14.78
CA ASN A 119 1.11 23.38 13.73
C ASN A 119 1.39 24.89 13.59
N LYS A 120 2.66 25.32 13.66
CA LYS A 120 3.06 26.72 13.44
C LYS A 120 3.52 26.96 12.00
N GLY A 121 4.04 25.93 11.34
CA GLY A 121 4.52 25.98 9.97
C GLY A 121 3.41 26.07 8.91
N PRO A 122 3.80 26.22 7.63
CA PRO A 122 2.88 26.43 6.52
C PRO A 122 2.13 25.16 6.06
N PHE A 123 2.51 23.98 6.56
CA PHE A 123 1.94 22.71 6.16
C PHE A 123 1.26 22.00 7.33
N LEU A 124 0.16 21.30 7.02
CA LEU A 124 -0.46 20.33 7.90
C LEU A 124 0.10 18.93 7.66
N MET A 125 -0.02 18.06 8.66
CA MET A 125 0.37 16.64 8.54
C MET A 125 -0.38 15.99 7.35
N PRO A 126 0.36 15.40 6.39
CA PRO A 126 -0.23 14.63 5.31
C PRO A 126 -1.14 13.52 5.82
N ARG A 127 -2.25 13.32 5.12
CA ARG A 127 -3.23 12.29 5.46
C ARG A 127 -3.72 11.53 4.24
N ASN A 128 -4.28 10.36 4.44
CA ASN A 128 -4.89 9.60 3.36
C ASN A 128 -6.35 10.06 3.11
N LYS A 129 -7.06 9.43 2.17
CA LYS A 129 -8.42 9.87 1.80
C LYS A 129 -9.46 9.62 2.90
N LYS A 130 -9.15 8.76 3.87
CA LYS A 130 -9.97 8.50 5.06
C LYS A 130 -9.66 9.45 6.22
N GLY A 131 -8.62 10.29 6.09
CA GLY A 131 -8.17 11.21 7.13
C GLY A 131 -7.12 10.62 8.06
N GLU A 132 -6.64 9.39 7.82
CA GLU A 132 -5.59 8.77 8.62
C GLU A 132 -4.24 9.44 8.33
N LEU A 133 -3.47 9.74 9.37
CA LEU A 133 -2.24 10.52 9.29
C LEU A 133 -1.06 9.67 8.82
N PHE A 134 -0.24 10.22 7.93
CA PHE A 134 1.04 9.62 7.55
C PHE A 134 2.15 10.09 8.49
N TRP A 135 2.18 9.49 9.68
CA TRP A 135 3.24 9.73 10.66
C TRP A 135 4.62 9.43 10.05
N GLY A 136 5.50 10.44 10.02
CA GLY A 136 6.84 10.31 9.43
C GLY A 136 6.97 10.77 7.98
N SER A 137 5.91 11.35 7.38
CA SER A 137 6.06 11.99 6.07
C SER A 137 6.91 13.27 6.15
N GLU A 138 7.70 13.53 5.11
CA GLU A 138 8.38 14.82 4.90
C GLU A 138 7.81 15.54 3.68
N ILE A 139 7.92 16.87 3.65
CA ILE A 139 7.46 17.69 2.52
C ILE A 139 8.67 18.40 1.93
N LEU A 140 9.07 18.02 0.73
CA LEU A 140 10.10 18.70 -0.06
C LEU A 140 9.50 19.97 -0.69
N ILE A 141 10.24 21.07 -0.66
CA ILE A 141 9.76 22.40 -1.04
C ILE A 141 10.61 22.95 -2.19
N ASN A 142 9.99 23.19 -3.35
CA ASN A 142 10.57 23.69 -4.59
C ASN A 142 11.67 22.82 -5.23
N ASN A 143 12.46 22.11 -4.44
CA ASN A 143 13.52 21.20 -4.83
C ASN A 143 13.71 20.14 -3.72
N ASP A 144 14.61 19.19 -3.94
CA ASP A 144 14.85 18.09 -3.00
C ASP A 144 15.76 18.47 -1.81
N SER A 145 16.32 19.68 -1.79
CA SER A 145 17.26 20.13 -0.73
C SER A 145 16.56 20.79 0.46
N ILE A 146 15.41 21.42 0.23
CA ILE A 146 14.61 22.04 1.30
C ILE A 146 13.48 21.09 1.67
N ARG A 147 13.43 20.70 2.94
CA ARG A 147 12.37 19.81 3.44
C ARG A 147 11.76 20.35 4.73
N TYR A 148 10.47 20.16 4.88
CA TYR A 148 9.74 20.42 6.11
C TYR A 148 9.26 19.11 6.70
N SER A 149 9.48 18.92 8.00
CA SER A 149 8.89 17.83 8.76
C SER A 149 7.68 18.37 9.53
N PRO A 150 6.45 18.00 9.15
CA PRO A 150 5.25 18.39 9.90
C PRO A 150 5.21 17.81 11.31
N PHE A 151 5.90 16.68 11.54
CA PHE A 151 5.99 16.08 12.88
C PHE A 151 6.82 16.94 13.84
N PHE A 152 7.95 17.45 13.37
CA PHE A 152 8.82 18.34 14.16
C PHE A 152 8.50 19.83 13.97
N ASP A 153 7.52 20.16 13.13
CA ASP A 153 7.15 21.51 12.74
C ASP A 153 8.37 22.38 12.34
N SER A 154 9.30 21.77 11.59
CA SER A 154 10.63 22.34 11.34
C SER A 154 11.02 22.26 9.86
N ILE A 155 11.66 23.32 9.36
CA ILE A 155 12.26 23.38 8.02
C ILE A 155 13.76 23.09 8.12
N PHE A 156 14.24 22.24 7.22
CA PHE A 156 15.64 21.87 7.05
C PHE A 156 16.12 22.25 5.64
N GLY A 157 17.39 22.63 5.52
CA GLY A 157 17.99 23.00 4.21
C GLY A 157 17.79 24.47 3.80
N GLY A 158 17.28 25.30 4.70
CA GLY A 158 17.11 26.75 4.50
C GLY A 158 15.65 27.21 4.48
N ASN A 159 15.41 28.51 4.59
CA ASN A 159 14.06 29.07 4.56
C ASN A 159 13.66 29.50 3.13
N PRO A 160 12.65 28.87 2.52
CA PRO A 160 12.20 29.24 1.19
C PRO A 160 11.53 30.61 1.23
N ARG A 161 11.91 31.52 0.31
CA ARG A 161 11.23 32.83 0.16
C ARG A 161 9.76 32.69 -0.25
N LYS A 162 9.45 31.64 -1.02
CA LYS A 162 8.12 31.34 -1.56
C LYS A 162 7.98 29.83 -1.73
N ILE A 163 6.76 29.32 -1.58
CA ILE A 163 6.43 27.91 -1.80
C ILE A 163 5.65 27.80 -3.11
N GLU A 164 6.30 27.32 -4.17
CA GLU A 164 5.71 27.24 -5.52
C GLU A 164 5.24 25.83 -5.85
N ARG A 165 5.99 24.83 -5.39
CA ARG A 165 5.66 23.42 -5.56
C ARG A 165 6.14 22.61 -4.38
N ILE A 166 5.48 21.49 -4.13
CA ILE A 166 5.88 20.54 -3.10
C ILE A 166 5.88 19.12 -3.62
N LYS A 167 6.67 18.26 -2.96
CA LYS A 167 6.63 16.82 -3.16
C LYS A 167 6.61 16.17 -1.79
N VAL A 168 5.64 15.28 -1.56
CA VAL A 168 5.51 14.60 -0.26
C VAL A 168 6.34 13.32 -0.31
N ASN A 169 7.30 13.18 0.59
CA ASN A 169 7.92 11.90 0.86
C ASN A 169 7.06 11.17 1.89
N TYR A 170 6.20 10.27 1.44
CA TYR A 170 5.51 9.35 2.34
C TYR A 170 6.49 8.27 2.81
N VAL A 171 6.27 7.74 4.02
CA VAL A 171 7.06 6.66 4.62
C VAL A 171 7.32 5.54 3.60
N GLY A 172 8.56 5.07 3.48
CA GLY A 172 8.93 3.98 2.59
C GLY A 172 9.21 4.39 1.14
N GLU A 173 9.69 5.62 0.91
CA GLU A 173 10.05 6.15 -0.42
C GLU A 173 8.87 6.24 -1.40
N PHE A 174 7.68 6.48 -0.88
CA PHE A 174 6.50 6.69 -1.69
C PHE A 174 6.34 8.18 -1.96
N PHE A 175 6.35 8.57 -3.23
CA PHE A 175 6.30 9.96 -3.66
C PHE A 175 5.17 10.18 -4.67
N PRO A 176 4.47 11.31 -4.60
CA PRO A 176 3.80 11.86 -5.76
C PRO A 176 4.83 12.54 -6.68
N GLY A 177 4.38 12.92 -7.88
CA GLY A 177 5.05 13.96 -8.64
C GLY A 177 5.03 15.31 -7.90
N TRP A 178 5.76 16.30 -8.42
CA TRP A 178 5.71 17.66 -7.90
C TRP A 178 4.29 18.24 -8.04
N LEU A 179 3.75 18.76 -6.94
CA LEU A 179 2.43 19.37 -6.84
C LEU A 179 2.58 20.89 -6.79
N ASN A 180 1.95 21.59 -7.72
CA ASN A 180 1.96 23.06 -7.72
C ASN A 180 1.12 23.61 -6.57
N VAL A 181 1.68 24.58 -5.86
CA VAL A 181 1.03 25.28 -4.75
C VAL A 181 0.49 26.61 -5.24
N LYS A 182 -0.71 26.96 -4.79
CA LYS A 182 -1.27 28.30 -4.92
C LYS A 182 -1.20 28.96 -3.55
N GLU A 183 -0.50 30.08 -3.46
CA GLU A 183 -0.41 30.82 -2.22
C GLU A 183 -1.80 31.32 -1.79
N LYS A 184 -2.16 31.08 -0.53
CA LYS A 184 -3.41 31.54 0.07
C LYS A 184 -3.15 32.09 1.47
N ARG A 185 -3.23 33.40 1.63
CA ARG A 185 -3.06 34.06 2.94
C ARG A 185 -4.07 33.53 3.95
N GLY A 186 -3.62 33.19 5.15
CA GLY A 186 -4.48 32.68 6.23
C GLY A 186 -4.82 31.19 6.13
N TYR A 187 -4.23 30.46 5.16
CA TYR A 187 -4.42 29.03 4.98
C TYR A 187 -3.12 28.27 5.05
N LYS A 188 -3.18 27.06 5.60
CA LYS A 188 -2.13 26.05 5.54
C LYS A 188 -2.38 25.05 4.44
N ILE A 189 -1.29 24.48 3.95
CA ILE A 189 -1.29 23.49 2.87
C ILE A 189 -1.44 22.10 3.47
N LEU A 190 -2.45 21.36 3.02
CA LEU A 190 -2.69 19.98 3.43
C LEU A 190 -2.54 19.02 2.24
N PRO A 191 -1.46 18.24 2.17
CA PRO A 191 -1.35 17.16 1.21
C PRO A 191 -2.24 15.97 1.60
N VAL A 192 -3.07 15.50 0.67
CA VAL A 192 -3.98 14.36 0.87
C VAL A 192 -3.70 13.27 -0.15
N GLY A 193 -3.11 12.16 0.29
CA GLY A 193 -2.94 10.96 -0.52
C GLY A 193 -4.31 10.34 -0.83
N GLN A 194 -4.65 10.18 -2.09
CA GLN A 194 -5.95 9.69 -2.57
C GLN A 194 -6.10 8.16 -2.45
N ILE A 195 -5.55 7.59 -1.39
CA ILE A 195 -5.48 6.15 -1.13
C ILE A 195 -6.24 5.79 0.17
N PRO A 196 -6.92 4.63 0.25
CA PRO A 196 -7.76 4.24 1.40
C PRO A 196 -7.03 3.59 2.58
N PHE A 197 -5.71 3.60 2.60
CA PHE A 197 -4.91 2.88 3.59
C PHE A 197 -3.61 3.64 3.89
N LEU A 198 -2.94 3.29 4.99
CA LEU A 198 -1.60 3.75 5.32
C LEU A 198 -0.55 2.97 4.52
N LEU A 199 0.56 3.62 4.21
CA LEU A 199 1.67 3.02 3.45
C LEU A 199 2.65 2.26 4.36
N SER A 200 2.49 2.34 5.69
CA SER A 200 3.25 1.55 6.64
C SER A 200 3.03 0.06 6.36
N GLY A 201 4.07 -0.63 5.89
CA GLY A 201 3.99 -2.04 5.50
C GLY A 201 3.44 -2.27 4.08
N TYR A 202 3.07 -1.25 3.31
CA TYR A 202 2.70 -1.46 1.90
C TYR A 202 3.96 -1.67 1.05
N ASP A 203 3.94 -2.66 0.15
CA ASP A 203 5.02 -2.88 -0.81
C ASP A 203 4.51 -2.72 -2.25
N ALA A 204 5.41 -2.31 -3.16
CA ALA A 204 5.06 -1.69 -4.44
C ALA A 204 5.52 -2.50 -5.66
N ILE A 205 5.55 -3.82 -5.55
CA ILE A 205 5.91 -4.71 -6.67
C ILE A 205 4.86 -4.55 -7.77
N LYS A 206 5.24 -4.11 -8.97
CA LYS A 206 4.25 -3.69 -9.99
C LYS A 206 3.28 -4.81 -10.39
N ILE A 207 3.81 -6.02 -10.64
CA ILE A 207 3.05 -7.19 -11.08
C ILE A 207 3.65 -8.42 -10.40
N MET A 208 2.80 -9.32 -9.92
CA MET A 208 3.18 -10.67 -9.52
C MET A 208 2.41 -11.68 -10.37
N LYS A 209 3.04 -12.78 -10.74
CA LYS A 209 2.42 -13.85 -11.52
C LYS A 209 2.53 -15.16 -10.77
N PHE A 210 1.46 -15.93 -10.78
CA PHE A 210 1.43 -17.26 -10.22
C PHE A 210 0.88 -18.25 -11.23
N ARG A 211 1.54 -19.40 -11.36
CA ARG A 211 0.97 -20.57 -12.04
C ARG A 211 0.01 -21.27 -11.08
N ILE A 212 -1.21 -21.56 -11.55
CA ILE A 212 -2.19 -22.34 -10.79
C ILE A 212 -1.91 -23.83 -11.06
N SER A 213 -1.59 -24.59 -10.01
CA SER A 213 -1.31 -26.04 -10.10
C SER A 213 -2.12 -26.80 -9.04
N GLY A 214 -3.27 -27.34 -9.43
CA GLY A 214 -4.19 -27.98 -8.49
C GLY A 214 -4.69 -26.98 -7.46
N THR A 215 -4.40 -27.23 -6.19
CA THR A 215 -4.73 -26.33 -5.06
C THR A 215 -3.58 -25.39 -4.68
N SER A 216 -2.48 -25.38 -5.43
CA SER A 216 -1.29 -24.60 -5.14
C SER A 216 -1.11 -23.43 -6.11
N LEU A 217 -0.55 -22.33 -5.60
CA LEU A 217 -0.02 -21.22 -6.40
C LEU A 217 1.51 -21.28 -6.37
N ILE A 218 2.13 -21.22 -7.54
CA ILE A 218 3.59 -21.20 -7.69
C ILE A 218 3.97 -19.86 -8.30
N GLU A 219 4.73 -19.03 -7.58
CA GLU A 219 5.22 -17.76 -8.09
C GLU A 219 6.15 -17.98 -9.29
N ILE A 220 6.02 -17.14 -10.32
CA ILE A 220 6.86 -17.17 -11.52
C ILE A 220 7.24 -15.73 -11.92
N ASP A 221 8.41 -15.57 -12.56
CA ASP A 221 8.91 -14.28 -13.03
C ASP A 221 8.11 -13.69 -14.23
#